data_AF-A0AAE2WAS1-F1
#
_entry.id   AF-A0AAE2WAS1-F1
#
_cell.length_a   1.000
_cell.length_b   1.000
_cell.length_c   1.000
_cell.angle_alpha   90.00
_cell.angle_beta   90.00
_cell.angle_gamma   90.00
#
_symmetry.space_group_name_H-M   'P 1'
#
loop_
_entity.id
_entity.type
_entity.pdbx_description
1 polymer ?
#
loop_
_entity_poly.entity_id
_entity_poly.type
_entity_poly.pdbx_seq_one_letter_code
_entity_poly.pdbx_strand_id
1 'polypeptide(L)'
;MFRAQIEANKDVQRGLFGYWLLAPTAAPSGPADLTTVRSTLDSLDRDIVAEISARRQVLAGPECLPDLVTAAVDVVTTERIDALHQVALVRAWGDVRAPSPR
;
A
#
# COMPACT_ATOMS: atom_id res chain seq x y z
N MET A 1 0.58 -1.20 11.11
CA MET A 1 1.08 -0.61 9.84
C MET A 1 1.73 -1.66 8.92
N PHE A 2 3.01 -2.05 9.03
CA PHE A 2 3.62 -2.98 8.05
C PHE A 2 2.93 -4.34 7.92
N ARG A 3 2.35 -4.87 9.00
CA ARG A 3 1.47 -6.05 8.93
C ARG A 3 0.31 -5.83 7.96
N ALA A 4 -0.37 -4.67 8.04
CA ALA A 4 -1.48 -4.34 7.16
C ALA A 4 -1.02 -4.16 5.70
N GLN A 5 0.15 -3.57 5.47
CA GLN A 5 0.76 -3.46 4.14
C GLN A 5 1.05 -4.86 3.54
N ILE A 6 1.64 -5.77 4.32
CA ILE A 6 1.92 -7.15 3.88
C ILE A 6 0.63 -7.88 3.51
N GLU A 7 -0.42 -7.76 4.34
CA GLU A 7 -1.69 -8.42 4.06
C GLU A 7 -2.42 -7.79 2.85
N ALA A 8 -2.34 -6.48 2.67
CA ALA A 8 -2.86 -5.81 1.47
C ALA A 8 -2.15 -6.30 0.19
N ASN A 9 -0.83 -6.47 0.22
CA ASN A 9 -0.09 -7.01 -0.92
C ASN A 9 -0.51 -8.44 -1.26
N LYS A 10 -0.82 -9.26 -0.24
CA LYS A 10 -1.33 -10.62 -0.45
C LYS A 10 -2.74 -10.62 -1.03
N ASP A 11 -3.58 -9.64 -0.72
CA ASP A 11 -4.91 -9.53 -1.35
C ASP A 11 -4.80 -9.26 -2.85
N VAL A 12 -3.91 -8.34 -3.25
CA VAL A 12 -3.63 -8.07 -4.67
C VAL A 12 -3.15 -9.34 -5.36
N GLN A 13 -2.19 -10.06 -4.76
CA GLN A 13 -1.70 -11.33 -5.31
C GLN A 13 -2.83 -12.34 -5.49
N ARG A 14 -3.67 -12.55 -4.47
CA ARG A 14 -4.81 -13.48 -4.55
C ARG A 14 -5.84 -13.05 -5.60
N GLY A 15 -6.12 -11.75 -5.71
CA GLY A 15 -7.01 -11.20 -6.72
C GLY A 15 -6.48 -11.45 -8.13
N LEU A 16 -5.19 -11.20 -8.38
CA LEU A 16 -4.53 -11.47 -9.66
C LEU A 16 -4.50 -12.97 -9.99
N PHE A 17 -4.17 -13.83 -9.02
CA PHE A 17 -4.25 -15.29 -9.22
C PHE A 17 -5.68 -15.74 -9.56
N GLY A 18 -6.69 -15.20 -8.89
CA GLY A 18 -8.10 -15.46 -9.21
C GLY A 18 -8.46 -15.01 -10.63
N TYR A 19 -8.01 -13.84 -11.06
CA TYR A 19 -8.20 -13.35 -12.42
C TYR A 19 -7.52 -14.24 -13.47
N TRP A 20 -6.28 -14.67 -13.22
CA TRP A 20 -5.55 -15.55 -14.15
C TRP A 20 -6.16 -16.94 -14.30
N LEU A 21 -6.88 -17.44 -13.28
CA LEU A 21 -7.67 -18.67 -13.42
C LEU A 21 -8.81 -18.52 -14.44
N LEU A 22 -9.37 -17.31 -14.58
CA LEU A 22 -10.45 -17.00 -15.53
C LEU A 22 -9.92 -16.56 -16.90
N ALA A 23 -8.76 -15.91 -16.93
CA ALA A 23 -8.10 -15.40 -18.14
C ALA A 23 -6.61 -15.79 -18.19
N PRO A 24 -6.28 -17.06 -18.53
CA PRO A 24 -4.90 -17.55 -18.49
C PRO A 24 -3.93 -16.79 -19.40
N THR A 25 -4.41 -16.27 -20.53
CA THR A 25 -3.61 -15.47 -21.46
C THR A 25 -3.18 -14.11 -20.90
N ALA A 26 -3.77 -13.66 -19.79
CA ALA A 26 -3.39 -12.44 -19.10
C ALA A 26 -2.32 -12.66 -18.01
N ALA A 27 -1.94 -13.91 -17.72
CA ALA A 27 -0.88 -14.20 -16.78
C ALA A 27 0.50 -13.81 -17.38
N PRO A 28 1.42 -13.26 -16.57
CA PRO A 28 2.80 -13.02 -17.01
C PRO A 28 3.47 -14.32 -17.50
N SER A 29 4.26 -14.22 -18.57
CA SER A 29 4.88 -15.38 -19.24
C SER A 29 6.09 -15.96 -18.50
N GLY A 30 6.52 -15.35 -17.39
CA GLY A 30 7.72 -15.76 -16.65
C GLY A 30 7.73 -15.25 -15.21
N PRO A 31 8.58 -15.84 -14.36
CA PRO A 31 8.70 -15.42 -12.97
C PRO A 31 9.28 -14.00 -12.88
N ALA A 32 8.82 -13.25 -11.88
CA ALA A 32 9.44 -12.00 -11.51
C ALA A 32 10.83 -12.26 -10.89
N ASP A 33 11.78 -11.36 -11.11
CA ASP A 33 13.04 -11.35 -10.38
C ASP A 33 12.80 -10.88 -8.94
N LEU A 34 12.73 -11.84 -8.02
CA LEU A 34 12.50 -11.56 -6.60
C LEU A 34 13.68 -10.85 -5.92
N THR A 35 14.88 -10.86 -6.51
CA THR A 35 16.02 -10.12 -5.95
C THR A 35 15.85 -8.62 -6.17
N THR A 36 15.46 -8.21 -7.38
CA THR A 36 15.08 -6.82 -7.70
C THR A 36 13.88 -6.38 -6.85
N VAL A 37 12.82 -7.20 -6.77
CA VAL A 37 11.65 -6.89 -5.94
C VAL A 37 12.04 -6.68 -4.48
N ARG A 38 12.92 -7.52 -3.91
CA ARG A 38 13.40 -7.35 -2.54
C ARG A 38 14.13 -6.03 -2.35
N SER A 39 15.03 -5.67 -3.26
CA SER A 39 15.76 -4.41 -3.18
C SER A 39 14.83 -3.18 -3.24
N THR A 40 13.80 -3.24 -4.08
CA THR A 40 12.76 -2.19 -4.15
C THR A 40 11.98 -2.10 -2.83
N LEU A 41 11.52 -3.24 -2.29
CA LEU A 41 10.79 -3.28 -1.02
C LEU A 41 11.65 -2.73 0.13
N ASP A 42 12.93 -3.10 0.22
CA ASP A 42 13.84 -2.59 1.25
C ASP A 42 14.00 -1.07 1.19
N SER A 43 13.98 -0.48 -0.01
CA SER A 43 14.00 0.98 -0.18
C SER A 43 12.70 1.61 0.26
N LEU A 44 11.57 1.10 -0.22
CA LEU A 44 10.24 1.61 0.12
C LEU A 44 9.96 1.52 1.63
N ASP A 45 10.40 0.44 2.30
CA ASP A 45 10.24 0.29 3.74
C ASP A 45 11.00 1.39 4.51
N ARG A 46 12.21 1.76 4.07
CA ARG A 46 12.96 2.88 4.66
C ARG A 46 12.27 4.21 4.41
N ASP A 47 11.80 4.45 3.20
CA ASP A 47 11.11 5.69 2.83
C ASP A 47 9.82 5.84 3.63
N ILE A 48 9.01 4.78 3.75
CA ILE A 48 7.79 4.76 4.56
C ILE A 48 8.10 5.11 6.02
N VAL A 49 9.13 4.51 6.63
CA VAL A 49 9.53 4.82 8.02
C VAL A 49 9.98 6.27 8.16
N ALA A 50 10.76 6.79 7.20
CA ALA A 50 11.20 8.17 7.19
C ALA A 50 10.00 9.14 7.13
N GLU A 51 9.03 8.88 6.26
CA GLU A 51 7.85 9.74 6.11
C GLU A 51 6.91 9.68 7.32
N ILE A 52 6.75 8.51 7.93
CA ILE A 52 6.03 8.38 9.22
C ILE A 52 6.73 9.22 10.29
N SER A 53 8.06 9.18 10.34
CA SER A 53 8.82 9.95 11.31
C SER A 53 8.71 11.47 11.06
N ALA A 54 8.71 11.89 9.81
CA ALA A 54 8.54 13.30 9.42
C ALA A 54 7.14 13.83 9.73
N ARG A 55 6.09 12.99 9.62
CA ARG A 55 4.68 13.38 9.80
C ARG A 55 4.09 13.05 11.18
N ARG A 56 4.90 12.68 12.19
CA ARG A 56 4.41 12.24 13.51
C ARG A 56 3.35 13.16 14.14
N GLN A 57 3.53 14.48 14.04
CA GLN A 57 2.59 15.46 14.58
C GLN A 57 1.21 15.36 13.90
N VAL A 58 1.20 15.28 12.56
CA VAL A 58 -0.03 15.12 11.78
C VAL A 58 -0.70 13.77 12.07
N LEU A 59 0.09 12.69 12.11
CA LEU A 59 -0.41 11.33 12.37
C LEU A 59 -0.99 11.13 13.77
N ALA A 60 -0.64 11.99 14.73
CA ALA A 60 -1.18 12.00 16.09
C ALA A 60 -2.30 13.05 16.29
N GLY A 61 -2.52 13.91 15.29
CA GLY A 61 -3.46 15.02 15.34
C GLY A 61 -4.85 14.68 14.76
N PRO A 62 -5.82 15.59 14.95
CA PRO A 62 -7.17 15.43 14.39
C PRO A 62 -7.19 15.42 12.85
N GLU A 63 -6.21 16.06 12.22
CA GLU A 63 -6.09 16.14 10.75
C GLU A 63 -5.62 14.84 10.10
N CYS A 64 -5.20 13.82 10.88
CA CYS A 64 -4.67 12.58 10.32
C CYS A 64 -5.62 11.91 9.33
N LEU A 65 -6.91 11.82 9.65
CA LEU A 65 -7.90 11.20 8.76
C LEU A 65 -8.17 12.01 7.49
N PRO A 66 -8.56 13.31 7.56
CA PRO A 66 -8.82 14.08 6.36
C PRO A 66 -7.59 14.22 5.46
N ASP A 67 -6.39 14.40 6.03
CA ASP A 67 -5.14 14.46 5.25
C ASP A 67 -4.82 13.13 4.57
N LEU A 68 -5.02 12.00 5.28
CA LEU A 68 -4.78 10.67 4.71
C LEU A 68 -5.75 10.35 3.57
N VAL A 69 -7.02 10.74 3.71
CA VAL A 69 -8.03 10.56 2.65
C VAL A 69 -7.67 11.43 1.44
N THR A 70 -7.29 12.68 1.66
CA THR A 70 -6.88 13.60 0.58
C THR A 70 -5.68 13.04 -0.18
N ALA A 71 -4.63 12.62 0.55
CA ALA A 71 -3.46 12.00 -0.05
C ALA A 71 -3.78 10.70 -0.81
N ALA A 72 -4.69 9.87 -0.29
CA ALA A 72 -5.13 8.66 -0.98
C ALA A 72 -5.86 8.97 -2.30
N VAL A 73 -6.76 9.96 -2.29
CA VAL A 73 -7.46 10.41 -3.51
C VAL A 73 -6.47 10.97 -4.53
N ASP A 74 -5.52 11.80 -4.10
CA ASP A 74 -4.51 12.38 -4.99
C ASP A 74 -3.65 11.30 -5.66
N VAL A 75 -3.19 10.30 -4.90
CA VAL A 75 -2.39 9.18 -5.43
C VAL A 75 -3.23 8.31 -6.37
N VAL A 76 -4.46 7.96 -5.99
CA VAL A 76 -5.35 7.14 -6.82
C VAL A 76 -5.64 7.80 -8.16
N THR A 77 -5.88 9.12 -8.15
CA THR A 77 -6.18 9.88 -9.37
C THR A 77 -4.94 10.07 -10.24
N THR A 78 -3.81 10.46 -9.64
CA THR A 78 -2.56 10.75 -10.35
C THR A 78 -1.98 9.48 -10.99
N GLU A 79 -1.92 8.38 -10.23
CA GLU A 79 -1.33 7.11 -10.68
C GLU A 79 -2.34 6.20 -11.40
N ARG A 80 -3.60 6.63 -11.53
CA ARG A 80 -4.70 5.87 -12.15
C ARG A 80 -4.82 4.45 -11.58
N ILE A 81 -4.76 4.35 -10.26
CA ILE A 81 -4.79 3.08 -9.53
C ILE A 81 -6.13 2.36 -9.79
N ASP A 82 -6.08 1.09 -10.17
CA ASP A 82 -7.28 0.28 -10.41
C ASP A 82 -8.02 -0.08 -9.10
N ALA A 83 -9.26 -0.59 -9.22
CA ALA A 83 -10.11 -0.88 -8.07
C ALA A 83 -9.51 -1.92 -7.10
N LEU A 84 -8.76 -2.93 -7.59
CA LEU A 84 -8.14 -3.94 -6.73
C LEU A 84 -7.07 -3.29 -5.85
N HIS A 85 -6.23 -2.45 -6.46
CA HIS A 85 -5.18 -1.75 -5.76
C HIS A 85 -5.72 -0.62 -4.86
N GLN A 86 -6.83 0.04 -5.22
CA GLN A 86 -7.51 1.01 -4.34
C GLN A 86 -7.97 0.36 -3.02
N VAL A 87 -8.61 -0.81 -3.10
CA VAL A 87 -9.05 -1.55 -1.90
C VAL A 87 -7.84 -1.97 -1.05
N ALA A 88 -6.77 -2.43 -1.68
CA ALA A 88 -5.53 -2.78 -0.99
C ALA A 88 -4.88 -1.57 -0.30
N LEU A 89 -4.89 -0.40 -0.93
CA LEU A 89 -4.37 0.84 -0.35
C LEU A 89 -5.10 1.23 0.93
N VAL A 90 -6.44 1.16 0.93
CA VAL A 90 -7.26 1.42 2.12
C VAL A 90 -6.93 0.43 3.25
N ARG A 91 -6.76 -0.86 2.93
CA ARG A 91 -6.34 -1.87 3.91
C ARG A 91 -4.94 -1.57 4.48
N ALA A 92 -3.99 -1.16 3.63
CA ALA A 92 -2.61 -0.94 4.03
C ALA A 92 -2.45 0.19 5.06
N TRP A 93 -3.28 1.24 4.99
CA TRP A 93 -3.18 2.40 5.86
C TRP A 93 -4.20 2.45 7.01
N GLY A 94 -5.08 1.44 7.15
CA GLY A 94 -6.05 1.39 8.25
C GLY A 94 -5.45 1.53 9.66
N ASP A 95 -4.19 1.11 9.83
CA ASP A 95 -3.42 1.15 11.08
C ASP A 95 -2.41 2.31 11.18
N VAL A 96 -2.44 3.29 10.27
CA VAL A 96 -1.41 4.35 10.21
C VAL A 96 -1.59 5.42 11.30
N ARG A 97 -2.76 5.49 11.94
CA ARG A 97 -2.97 6.39 13.09
C ARG A 97 -2.02 6.07 14.24
N ALA A 98 -1.34 7.09 14.74
CA ALA A 98 -0.57 6.96 15.96
C ALA A 98 -1.51 6.89 17.18
N PRO A 99 -1.17 6.12 18.23
CA PRO A 99 -1.86 6.25 19.51
C PRO A 99 -1.67 7.67 20.05
N SER A 100 -2.72 8.25 20.64
CA SER A 100 -2.66 9.58 21.26
C SER A 100 -1.51 9.64 22.27
N PRO A 101 -0.69 10.71 22.28
CA PRO A 101 0.26 10.92 23.37
C PRO A 101 -0.52 11.00 24.69
N ARG A 102 -0.01 10.33 25.72
CA ARG A 102 -0.46 10.50 27.11
C ARG A 102 0.22 11.70 27.73
#